data_AF-A0A5N5WF65-F1
#
_entry.id   AF-A0A5N5WF65-F1
#
_cell.length_a   1.000
_cell.length_b   1.000
_cell.length_c   1.000
_cell.angle_alpha   90.00
_cell.angle_beta   90.00
_cell.angle_gamma   90.00
#
_symmetry.space_group_name_H-M   'P 1'
#
loop_
_entity.id
_entity.type
_entity.pdbx_description
1 polymer ?
#
loop_
_entity_poly.entity_id
_entity_poly.type
_entity_poly.pdbx_seq_one_letter_code
_entity_poly.pdbx_strand_id
1 'polypeptide(L)'
;MVAEHVQNAPIVVASNRGPVSYRVAEDGTLTSGRGGGGLVSGLSAIGTDSGAVWVCAALGEGDRLAARRAGRRLDPADTGGYGVRMLDVPAETFAAAYNGIANSVLWFVHHLLYQTPLEPVFDAGFREQWAAYETYNAAFADALAEEAAEGAVVLVQDYHLTLVPALLRERRPDLRIGHFSHTPWAPPEYYRLLPDDVAAQVLRGVLGGDRAAFLTRRWADAFAACCADVLGAEIVRADDGTAAAVRLDGRTTLLGVHGLGADAAFLRERAHRPDVEERMAALREQVGPGRRTIVRVDRTELSKNIVRGLHAFRRLLEDHPQWHERVVHIAFAYPSRQDLAVYRDYTAEVERVAERINEEFGTPGWRPVALHVKDDFARSLAAYRMADVALVNPIRDGMNLVAKEVPVVSDDGCALVLSREAGAAAELGADAIVVNPYDVEATARALHEALLMDPGQRADRSKRLAAAATALPPARWFVEQLDALRAL
;
A
#
# COMPACT_ATOMS: atom_id res chain seq x y z
N MET A 1 -29.97 -14.25 30.73
CA MET A 1 -29.13 -13.29 29.98
C MET A 1 -29.67 -13.27 28.57
N VAL A 2 -30.31 -12.18 28.18
CA VAL A 2 -30.83 -11.98 26.82
C VAL A 2 -29.59 -11.84 25.94
N ALA A 3 -29.37 -12.76 25.00
CA ALA A 3 -28.36 -12.55 23.97
C ALA A 3 -28.69 -11.24 23.26
N GLU A 4 -27.83 -10.23 23.39
CA GLU A 4 -27.96 -9.00 22.59
C GLU A 4 -28.08 -9.43 21.13
N HIS A 5 -29.21 -9.07 20.50
CA HIS A 5 -29.40 -9.29 19.08
C HIS A 5 -28.41 -8.37 18.36
N VAL A 6 -27.25 -8.90 18.01
CA VAL A 6 -26.26 -8.18 17.20
C VAL A 6 -26.91 -7.88 15.86
N GLN A 7 -27.32 -6.63 15.64
CA GLN A 7 -27.96 -6.21 14.40
C GLN A 7 -26.97 -6.33 13.23
N ASN A 8 -27.46 -6.86 12.12
CA ASN A 8 -26.71 -6.94 10.88
C ASN A 8 -26.48 -5.54 10.31
N ALA A 9 -25.34 -5.35 9.66
CA ALA A 9 -24.83 -4.05 9.25
C ALA A 9 -25.25 -3.70 7.81
N PRO A 10 -25.66 -2.45 7.54
CA PRO A 10 -25.96 -1.97 6.19
C PRO A 10 -24.69 -1.77 5.34
N ILE A 11 -23.53 -1.67 5.98
CA ILE A 11 -22.22 -1.52 5.35
C ILE A 11 -21.26 -2.50 6.03
N VAL A 12 -20.58 -3.32 5.24
CA VAL A 12 -19.54 -4.23 5.74
C VAL A 12 -18.26 -4.02 4.94
N VAL A 13 -17.14 -3.88 5.62
CA VAL A 13 -15.82 -3.81 4.98
C VAL A 13 -15.00 -5.03 5.34
N ALA A 14 -14.29 -5.58 4.36
CA ALA A 14 -13.31 -6.63 4.59
C ALA A 14 -11.93 -6.21 4.12
N SER A 15 -10.93 -6.38 4.98
CA SER A 15 -9.52 -6.25 4.62
C SER A 15 -8.68 -7.18 5.48
N ASN A 16 -7.50 -7.57 4.98
CA ASN A 16 -6.60 -8.44 5.74
C ASN A 16 -6.25 -7.85 7.11
N ARG A 17 -5.93 -6.55 7.17
CA ARG A 17 -5.63 -5.83 8.41
C ARG A 17 -6.82 -5.00 8.86
N GLY A 18 -7.12 -5.01 10.16
CA GLY A 18 -8.18 -4.21 10.77
C GLY A 18 -7.71 -2.83 11.27
N PRO A 19 -8.62 -2.06 11.89
CA PRO A 19 -8.35 -0.74 12.46
C PRO A 19 -7.68 -0.77 13.82
N VAL A 20 -7.52 -1.96 14.42
CA VAL A 20 -6.93 -2.19 15.74
C VAL A 20 -6.01 -3.40 15.67
N SER A 21 -4.97 -3.39 16.49
CA SER A 21 -4.08 -4.52 16.75
C SER A 21 -3.87 -4.67 18.24
N TYR A 22 -3.64 -5.88 18.70
CA TYR A 22 -3.45 -6.20 20.10
C TYR A 22 -2.05 -6.76 20.38
N ARG A 23 -1.47 -6.32 21.49
CA ARG A 23 -0.23 -6.88 22.04
C ARG A 23 -0.50 -7.47 23.41
N VAL A 24 0.14 -8.60 23.69
CA VAL A 24 0.14 -9.22 25.02
C VAL A 24 1.24 -8.54 25.83
N ALA A 25 0.87 -7.90 26.94
CA ALA A 25 1.82 -7.34 27.90
C ALA A 25 2.49 -8.45 28.72
N GLU A 26 3.57 -8.13 29.43
CA GLU A 26 4.33 -9.10 30.24
C GLU A 26 3.48 -9.78 31.33
N ASP A 27 2.44 -9.10 31.82
CA ASP A 27 1.48 -9.62 32.80
C ASP A 27 0.33 -10.44 32.19
N GLY A 28 0.35 -10.66 30.86
CA GLY A 28 -0.67 -11.38 30.12
C GLY A 28 -1.91 -10.56 29.75
N THR A 29 -1.94 -9.26 30.07
CA THR A 29 -3.04 -8.37 29.66
C THR A 29 -2.95 -8.00 28.19
N LEU A 30 -4.10 -7.69 27.58
CA LEU A 30 -4.16 -7.24 26.19
C LEU A 30 -4.14 -5.71 26.16
N THR A 31 -3.23 -5.16 25.35
CA THR A 31 -3.17 -3.73 25.05
C THR A 31 -3.56 -3.52 23.60
N SER A 32 -4.62 -2.75 23.38
CA SER A 32 -5.07 -2.36 22.04
C SER A 32 -4.25 -1.17 21.54
N GLY A 33 -3.98 -1.16 20.23
CA GLY A 33 -3.31 -0.08 19.54
C GLY A 33 -3.95 0.15 18.18
N ARG A 34 -3.97 1.41 17.73
CA ARG A 34 -4.56 1.77 16.44
C ARG A 34 -3.80 1.11 15.29
N GLY A 35 -4.52 0.44 14.40
CA GLY A 35 -4.00 -0.07 13.14
C GLY A 35 -3.57 1.09 12.22
N GLY A 36 -2.47 0.91 11.49
CA GLY A 36 -1.95 1.93 10.57
C GLY A 36 -2.51 1.80 9.15
N GLY A 37 -2.60 2.93 8.41
CA GLY A 37 -2.81 2.97 6.96
C GLY A 37 -4.02 3.79 6.49
N GLY A 38 -4.04 4.13 5.20
CA GLY A 38 -5.06 4.99 4.58
C GLY A 38 -6.49 4.44 4.62
N LEU A 39 -6.66 3.11 4.64
CA LEU A 39 -7.98 2.49 4.77
C LEU A 39 -8.63 2.77 6.14
N VAL A 40 -7.83 2.79 7.22
CA VAL A 40 -8.32 3.11 8.58
C VAL A 40 -8.80 4.57 8.65
N SER A 41 -8.06 5.48 8.01
CA SER A 41 -8.47 6.89 7.89
C SER A 41 -9.72 7.04 7.01
N GLY A 42 -9.82 6.28 5.91
CA GLY A 42 -10.98 6.29 5.03
C GLY A 42 -12.27 5.82 5.74
N LEU A 43 -12.19 4.75 6.52
CA LEU A 43 -13.33 4.22 7.27
C LEU A 43 -13.81 5.12 8.40
N SER A 44 -12.91 5.95 8.94
CA SER A 44 -13.29 6.95 9.94
C SER A 44 -14.32 7.97 9.39
N ALA A 45 -14.48 8.05 8.07
CA ALA A 45 -15.40 8.97 7.41
C ALA A 45 -16.87 8.55 7.45
N ILE A 46 -17.17 7.25 7.60
CA ILE A 46 -18.56 6.79 7.65
C ILE A 46 -19.17 7.07 9.05
N GLY A 47 -18.35 7.42 10.04
CA GLY A 47 -18.79 7.65 11.43
C GLY A 47 -19.25 6.37 12.13
N THR A 48 -19.22 6.37 13.46
CA THR A 48 -19.61 5.22 14.29
C THR A 48 -21.12 4.92 14.20
N ASP A 49 -21.94 5.93 13.90
CA ASP A 49 -23.40 5.82 13.84
C ASP A 49 -23.91 5.17 12.55
N SER A 50 -23.02 4.88 11.59
CA SER A 50 -23.38 4.22 10.33
C SER A 50 -23.80 2.76 10.49
N GLY A 51 -23.56 2.17 11.67
CA GLY A 51 -23.74 0.73 11.89
C GLY A 51 -22.79 -0.13 11.05
N ALA A 52 -21.71 0.45 10.51
CA ALA A 52 -20.75 -0.27 9.70
C ALA A 52 -19.96 -1.30 10.51
N VAL A 53 -19.66 -2.44 9.88
CA VAL A 53 -18.83 -3.50 10.48
C VAL A 53 -17.60 -3.75 9.64
N TRP A 54 -16.45 -3.87 10.29
CA TRP A 54 -15.18 -4.20 9.67
C TRP A 54 -14.78 -5.65 10.01
N VAL A 55 -14.75 -6.52 9.01
CA VAL A 55 -14.19 -7.87 9.09
C VAL A 55 -12.70 -7.86 8.75
N CYS A 56 -11.85 -8.39 9.63
CA CYS A 56 -10.40 -8.46 9.43
C CYS A 56 -9.79 -9.73 10.02
N ALA A 57 -8.54 -10.05 9.68
CA ALA A 57 -7.86 -11.22 10.24
C ALA A 57 -7.05 -10.85 11.49
N ALA A 58 -6.97 -11.78 12.43
CA ALA A 58 -5.99 -11.73 13.51
C ALA A 58 -4.59 -12.00 12.97
N LEU A 59 -3.65 -11.06 13.13
CA LEU A 59 -2.32 -11.14 12.53
C LEU A 59 -1.29 -11.74 13.50
N GLY A 60 -1.45 -11.49 14.79
CA GLY A 60 -0.55 -11.97 15.85
C GLY A 60 -1.28 -12.63 17.02
N GLU A 61 -0.53 -13.16 17.97
CA GLU A 61 -1.08 -13.87 19.13
C GLU A 61 -2.05 -13.00 19.95
N GLY A 62 -1.71 -11.71 20.16
CA GLY A 62 -2.59 -10.76 20.85
C GLY A 62 -3.94 -10.60 20.14
N ASP A 63 -3.93 -10.46 18.80
CA ASP A 63 -5.14 -10.36 17.99
C ASP A 63 -6.00 -11.64 18.10
N ARG A 64 -5.35 -12.81 18.07
CA ARG A 64 -6.03 -14.11 18.18
C ARG A 64 -6.70 -14.26 19.54
N LEU A 65 -6.01 -13.86 20.60
CA LEU A 65 -6.57 -13.87 21.94
C LEU A 65 -7.76 -12.90 22.06
N ALA A 66 -7.67 -11.71 21.48
CA ALA A 66 -8.76 -10.73 21.44
C ALA A 66 -9.97 -11.30 20.68
N ALA A 67 -9.76 -11.86 19.49
CA ALA A 67 -10.81 -12.47 18.66
C ALA A 67 -11.53 -13.61 19.39
N ARG A 68 -10.80 -14.50 20.07
CA ARG A 68 -11.40 -15.60 20.87
C ARG A 68 -12.24 -15.11 22.04
N ARG A 69 -11.86 -13.99 22.67
CA ARG A 69 -12.59 -13.40 23.80
C ARG A 69 -13.86 -12.66 23.37
N ALA A 70 -13.84 -12.06 22.18
CA ALA A 70 -14.89 -11.18 21.67
C ALA A 70 -16.20 -11.89 21.26
N GLY A 71 -16.18 -13.22 21.10
CA GLY A 71 -17.33 -14.00 20.65
C GLY A 71 -17.67 -13.77 19.18
N ARG A 72 -18.17 -12.57 18.82
CA ARG A 72 -18.51 -12.17 17.44
C ARG A 72 -17.82 -10.87 17.00
N ARG A 73 -17.94 -9.79 17.79
CA ARG A 73 -17.33 -8.48 17.52
C ARG A 73 -16.48 -8.04 18.71
N LEU A 74 -15.34 -7.41 18.44
CA LEU A 74 -14.45 -6.82 19.44
C LEU A 74 -15.20 -5.77 20.28
N ASP A 75 -14.66 -5.47 21.46
CA ASP A 75 -15.18 -4.43 22.35
C ASP A 75 -15.13 -3.06 21.65
N PRO A 76 -16.26 -2.34 21.50
CA PRO A 76 -16.28 -1.00 20.93
C PRO A 76 -15.32 0.00 21.62
N ALA A 77 -14.99 -0.21 22.89
CA ALA A 77 -14.02 0.61 23.61
C ALA A 77 -12.61 0.53 22.99
N ASP A 78 -12.22 -0.64 22.46
CA ASP A 78 -10.92 -0.84 21.82
C ASP A 78 -10.90 -0.36 20.37
N THR A 79 -12.06 -0.35 19.71
CA THR A 79 -12.16 -0.08 18.27
C THR A 79 -12.49 1.37 17.97
N GLY A 80 -12.65 2.23 18.98
CA GLY A 80 -13.09 3.61 18.81
C GLY A 80 -14.56 3.72 18.41
N GLY A 81 -15.39 2.77 18.86
CA GLY A 81 -16.84 2.73 18.63
C GLY A 81 -17.26 1.99 17.36
N TYR A 82 -16.32 1.50 16.54
CA TYR A 82 -16.65 0.77 15.31
C TYR A 82 -16.95 -0.70 15.59
N GLY A 83 -17.93 -1.27 14.87
CA GLY A 83 -18.12 -2.71 14.86
C GLY A 83 -16.94 -3.39 14.17
N VAL A 84 -16.17 -4.22 14.87
CA VAL A 84 -15.05 -4.96 14.27
C VAL A 84 -15.20 -6.44 14.57
N ARG A 85 -15.23 -7.27 13.52
CA ARG A 85 -15.14 -8.73 13.64
C ARG A 85 -13.75 -9.18 13.20
N MET A 86 -12.99 -9.69 14.15
CA MET A 86 -11.64 -10.19 13.89
C MET A 86 -11.66 -11.72 13.79
N LEU A 87 -11.10 -12.27 12.72
CA LEU A 87 -11.11 -13.69 12.41
C LEU A 87 -9.83 -14.36 12.90
N ASP A 88 -9.96 -15.29 13.84
CA ASP A 88 -8.88 -16.19 14.26
C ASP A 88 -8.81 -17.40 13.33
N VAL A 89 -8.41 -17.17 12.08
CA VAL A 89 -8.13 -18.25 11.12
C VAL A 89 -6.90 -19.03 11.60
N PRO A 90 -6.90 -20.38 11.62
CA PRO A 90 -5.77 -21.17 12.11
C PRO A 90 -4.41 -20.70 11.56
N ALA A 91 -3.39 -20.71 12.42
CA ALA A 91 -2.12 -20.02 12.17
C ALA A 91 -1.39 -20.55 10.92
N GLU A 92 -1.43 -21.86 10.72
CA GLU A 92 -0.91 -22.56 9.56
C GLU A 92 -1.63 -22.17 8.27
N THR A 93 -2.97 -22.12 8.28
CA THR A 93 -3.79 -21.67 7.15
C THR A 93 -3.51 -20.20 6.83
N PHE A 94 -3.45 -19.35 7.86
CA PHE A 94 -3.10 -17.94 7.70
C PHE A 94 -1.70 -17.78 7.10
N ALA A 95 -0.69 -18.48 7.62
CA ALA A 95 0.69 -18.38 7.12
C ALA A 95 0.79 -18.83 5.65
N ALA A 96 0.16 -19.95 5.30
CA ALA A 96 0.14 -20.46 3.93
C ALA A 96 -0.59 -19.50 2.97
N ALA A 97 -1.74 -18.96 3.37
CA ALA A 97 -2.51 -18.01 2.57
C ALA A 97 -1.81 -16.64 2.43
N TYR A 98 -1.33 -16.08 3.55
CA TYR A 98 -0.77 -14.72 3.61
C TYR A 98 0.67 -14.67 3.12
N ASN A 99 1.56 -15.51 3.63
CA ASN A 99 2.96 -15.52 3.23
C ASN A 99 3.18 -16.32 1.94
N GLY A 100 2.58 -17.51 1.83
CA GLY A 100 2.72 -18.38 0.65
C GLY A 100 2.08 -17.79 -0.60
N ILE A 101 0.77 -17.51 -0.56
CA ILE A 101 0.04 -17.04 -1.75
C ILE A 101 0.02 -15.53 -1.88
N ALA A 102 -0.50 -14.79 -0.91
CA ALA A 102 -0.74 -13.36 -1.07
C ALA A 102 0.59 -12.60 -1.28
N ASN A 103 1.59 -12.82 -0.43
CA ASN A 103 2.84 -12.05 -0.45
C ASN A 103 3.98 -12.66 -1.29
N SER A 104 3.93 -13.95 -1.64
CA SER A 104 4.96 -14.59 -2.48
C SER A 104 4.48 -14.99 -3.87
N VAL A 105 3.16 -14.94 -4.13
CA VAL A 105 2.57 -15.18 -5.45
C VAL A 105 1.88 -13.93 -6.00
N LEU A 106 0.75 -13.54 -5.43
CA LEU A 106 -0.06 -12.44 -5.99
C LEU A 106 0.69 -11.10 -5.96
N TRP A 107 1.36 -10.79 -4.85
CA TRP A 107 2.23 -9.61 -4.75
C TRP A 107 3.32 -9.62 -5.83
N PHE A 108 4.00 -10.74 -6.03
CA PHE A 108 5.10 -10.86 -7.00
C PHE A 108 4.62 -10.76 -8.44
N VAL A 109 3.48 -11.38 -8.76
CA VAL A 109 2.84 -11.25 -10.07
C VAL A 109 2.46 -9.80 -10.35
N HIS A 110 1.72 -9.17 -9.44
CA HIS A 110 1.23 -7.80 -9.61
C HIS A 110 2.36 -6.75 -9.68
N HIS A 111 3.50 -7.02 -9.05
CA HIS A 111 4.65 -6.11 -9.03
C HIS A 111 5.78 -6.49 -10.00
N LEU A 112 5.63 -7.56 -10.80
CA LEU A 112 6.65 -8.09 -11.70
C LEU A 112 8.00 -8.38 -11.03
N LEU A 113 7.99 -9.15 -9.94
CA LEU A 113 9.17 -9.34 -9.08
C LEU A 113 9.95 -10.64 -9.32
N TYR A 114 9.44 -11.57 -10.14
CA TYR A 114 10.09 -12.85 -10.32
C TYR A 114 11.34 -12.75 -11.19
N GLN A 115 12.34 -13.52 -10.79
CA GLN A 115 13.46 -13.86 -11.65
C GLN A 115 13.06 -15.07 -12.50
N THR A 116 12.35 -14.80 -13.60
CA THR A 116 11.67 -15.82 -14.42
C THR A 116 12.49 -17.03 -14.89
N PRO A 117 13.84 -16.97 -15.01
CA PRO A 117 14.63 -18.18 -15.27
C PRO A 117 14.66 -19.20 -14.11
N LEU A 118 14.32 -18.79 -12.89
CA LEU A 118 14.41 -19.62 -11.67
C LEU A 118 13.08 -19.74 -10.93
N GLU A 119 12.20 -18.74 -11.06
CA GLU A 119 10.96 -18.61 -10.29
C GLU A 119 9.83 -18.07 -11.16
N PRO A 120 8.55 -18.31 -10.85
CA PRO A 120 8.03 -19.14 -9.75
C PRO A 120 8.11 -20.65 -10.03
N VAL A 121 7.95 -21.45 -8.97
CA VAL A 121 7.75 -22.90 -9.05
C VAL A 121 6.35 -23.23 -8.49
N PHE A 122 5.51 -23.86 -9.32
CA PHE A 122 4.15 -24.28 -8.93
C PHE A 122 4.10 -25.80 -8.77
N ASP A 123 4.52 -26.29 -7.61
CA ASP A 123 4.57 -27.71 -7.26
C ASP A 123 3.42 -28.12 -6.30
N ALA A 124 3.54 -29.29 -5.67
CA ALA A 124 2.55 -29.76 -4.69
C ALA A 124 2.43 -28.83 -3.48
N GLY A 125 3.53 -28.26 -3.01
CA GLY A 125 3.52 -27.32 -1.89
C GLY A 125 2.77 -26.03 -2.23
N PHE A 126 2.93 -25.53 -3.46
CA PHE A 126 2.09 -24.43 -3.96
C PHE A 126 0.60 -24.77 -3.93
N ARG A 127 0.21 -25.99 -4.32
CA ARG A 127 -1.20 -26.41 -4.32
C ARG A 127 -1.80 -26.47 -2.91
N GLU A 128 -1.03 -26.93 -1.93
CA GLU A 128 -1.44 -26.89 -0.51
C GLU A 128 -1.63 -25.44 -0.01
N GLN A 129 -0.72 -24.54 -0.38
CA GLN A 129 -0.84 -23.12 -0.03
C GLN A 129 -2.05 -22.46 -0.71
N TRP A 130 -2.34 -22.84 -1.97
CA TRP A 130 -3.52 -22.37 -2.68
C TRP A 130 -4.81 -22.78 -1.98
N ALA A 131 -4.93 -24.05 -1.58
CA ALA A 131 -6.08 -24.53 -0.81
C ALA A 131 -6.26 -23.79 0.53
N ALA A 132 -5.16 -23.41 1.19
CA ALA A 132 -5.20 -22.56 2.38
C ALA A 132 -5.70 -21.14 2.04
N TYR A 133 -5.31 -20.57 0.90
CA TYR A 133 -5.80 -19.26 0.43
C TYR A 133 -7.30 -19.29 0.10
N GLU A 134 -7.80 -20.37 -0.50
CA GLU A 134 -9.24 -20.61 -0.70
C GLU A 134 -9.98 -20.68 0.64
N THR A 135 -9.46 -21.46 1.60
CA THR A 135 -10.02 -21.59 2.95
C THR A 135 -10.05 -20.25 3.67
N TYR A 136 -8.98 -19.46 3.57
CA TYR A 136 -8.89 -18.12 4.13
C TYR A 136 -9.95 -17.18 3.55
N ASN A 137 -10.10 -17.16 2.23
CA ASN A 137 -11.12 -16.33 1.56
C ASN A 137 -12.55 -16.80 1.89
N ALA A 138 -12.78 -18.11 2.02
CA ALA A 138 -14.07 -18.66 2.43
C ALA A 138 -14.47 -18.18 3.83
N ALA A 139 -13.54 -18.19 4.80
CA ALA A 139 -13.79 -17.69 6.15
C ALA A 139 -14.20 -16.20 6.17
N PHE A 140 -13.60 -15.38 5.30
CA PHE A 140 -14.03 -13.98 5.12
C PHE A 140 -15.41 -13.89 4.49
N ALA A 141 -15.70 -14.68 3.45
CA ALA A 141 -17.00 -14.68 2.79
C ALA A 141 -18.13 -15.11 3.76
N ASP A 142 -17.88 -16.13 4.60
CA ASP A 142 -18.82 -16.59 5.63
C ASP A 142 -19.08 -15.50 6.67
N ALA A 143 -18.02 -14.88 7.21
CA ALA A 143 -18.15 -13.80 8.17
C ALA A 143 -18.91 -12.59 7.60
N LEU A 144 -18.60 -12.20 6.35
CA LEU A 144 -19.32 -11.13 5.66
C LEU A 144 -20.81 -11.45 5.47
N ALA A 145 -21.13 -12.68 5.07
CA ALA A 145 -22.51 -13.12 4.89
C ALA A 145 -23.32 -13.07 6.19
N GLU A 146 -22.68 -13.37 7.33
CA GLU A 146 -23.30 -13.30 8.64
C GLU A 146 -23.47 -11.86 9.15
N GLU A 147 -22.48 -10.98 8.93
CA GLU A 147 -22.55 -9.57 9.37
C GLU A 147 -23.50 -8.72 8.52
N ALA A 148 -23.63 -9.01 7.23
CA ALA A 148 -24.35 -8.16 6.29
C ALA A 148 -25.87 -8.23 6.46
N ALA A 149 -26.52 -7.07 6.52
CA ALA A 149 -27.98 -6.95 6.43
C ALA A 149 -28.46 -7.33 5.02
N GLU A 150 -29.77 -7.52 4.85
CA GLU A 150 -30.35 -7.71 3.52
C GLU A 150 -30.07 -6.49 2.63
N GLY A 151 -29.58 -6.74 1.42
CA GLY A 151 -29.22 -5.68 0.47
C GLY A 151 -28.04 -4.81 0.88
N ALA A 152 -27.25 -5.19 1.90
CA ALA A 152 -26.14 -4.39 2.39
C ALA A 152 -25.05 -4.15 1.33
N VAL A 153 -24.25 -3.11 1.55
CA VAL A 153 -23.06 -2.82 0.74
C VAL A 153 -21.84 -3.48 1.37
N VAL A 154 -21.08 -4.23 0.57
CA VAL A 154 -19.87 -4.91 1.00
C VAL A 154 -18.66 -4.42 0.19
N LEU A 155 -17.66 -3.90 0.89
CA LEU A 155 -16.41 -3.38 0.33
C LEU A 155 -15.26 -4.33 0.67
N VAL A 156 -14.80 -5.11 -0.31
CA VAL A 156 -13.69 -6.04 -0.18
C VAL A 156 -12.40 -5.37 -0.63
N GLN A 157 -11.38 -5.40 0.22
CA GLN A 157 -10.15 -4.65 0.02
C GLN A 157 -8.96 -5.58 -0.23
N ASP A 158 -8.34 -5.35 -1.38
CA ASP A 158 -7.00 -5.77 -1.78
C ASP A 158 -6.79 -7.25 -2.12
N TYR A 159 -5.61 -7.54 -2.67
CA TYR A 159 -5.22 -8.83 -3.26
C TYR A 159 -5.28 -10.04 -2.30
N HIS A 160 -5.37 -9.82 -0.99
CA HIS A 160 -5.53 -10.90 -0.01
C HIS A 160 -6.90 -11.59 -0.11
N LEU A 161 -7.90 -10.87 -0.62
CA LEU A 161 -9.31 -11.25 -0.57
C LEU A 161 -9.93 -11.30 -1.98
N THR A 162 -9.15 -11.66 -3.00
CA THR A 162 -9.62 -11.63 -4.40
C THR A 162 -10.74 -12.62 -4.69
N LEU A 163 -10.84 -13.71 -3.93
CA LEU A 163 -11.88 -14.74 -4.13
C LEU A 163 -13.19 -14.42 -3.41
N VAL A 164 -13.13 -13.54 -2.39
CA VAL A 164 -14.27 -13.20 -1.56
C VAL A 164 -15.48 -12.71 -2.35
N PRO A 165 -15.39 -11.83 -3.37
CA PRO A 165 -16.59 -11.31 -4.02
C PRO A 165 -17.44 -12.40 -4.67
N ALA A 166 -16.82 -13.38 -5.35
CA ALA A 166 -17.54 -14.51 -5.95
C ALA A 166 -18.12 -15.44 -4.88
N LEU A 167 -17.31 -15.82 -3.88
CA LEU A 167 -17.74 -16.67 -2.78
C LEU A 167 -18.90 -16.05 -2.00
N LEU A 168 -18.88 -14.74 -1.77
CA LEU A 168 -19.94 -14.02 -1.09
C LEU A 168 -21.20 -13.91 -1.95
N ARG A 169 -21.05 -13.65 -3.25
CA ARG A 169 -22.19 -13.58 -4.18
C ARG A 169 -22.99 -14.89 -4.22
N GLU A 170 -22.31 -16.04 -4.16
CA GLU A 170 -22.96 -17.36 -4.08
C GLU A 170 -23.80 -17.53 -2.80
N ARG A 171 -23.30 -17.02 -1.66
CA ARG A 171 -23.97 -17.10 -0.36
C ARG A 171 -25.12 -16.09 -0.23
N ARG A 172 -24.92 -14.91 -0.81
CA ARG A 172 -25.75 -13.71 -0.59
C ARG A 172 -25.94 -12.94 -1.89
N PRO A 173 -26.81 -13.44 -2.80
CA PRO A 173 -27.06 -12.81 -4.10
C PRO A 173 -27.72 -11.43 -3.99
N ASP A 174 -28.23 -11.04 -2.82
CA ASP A 174 -28.87 -9.76 -2.54
C ASP A 174 -27.89 -8.60 -2.31
N LEU A 175 -26.61 -8.88 -2.00
CA LEU A 175 -25.66 -7.84 -1.59
C LEU A 175 -25.13 -7.02 -2.76
N ARG A 176 -24.69 -5.79 -2.46
CA ARG A 176 -23.93 -4.95 -3.41
C ARG A 176 -22.45 -5.04 -3.07
N ILE A 177 -21.66 -5.70 -3.92
CA ILE A 177 -20.30 -6.14 -3.59
C ILE A 177 -19.31 -5.39 -4.47
N GLY A 178 -18.37 -4.67 -3.86
CA GLY A 178 -17.23 -4.07 -4.57
C GLY A 178 -15.90 -4.66 -4.12
N HIS A 179 -14.97 -4.78 -5.06
CA HIS A 179 -13.57 -5.07 -4.79
C HIS A 179 -12.70 -3.85 -5.12
N PHE A 180 -11.77 -3.48 -4.25
CA PHE A 180 -10.77 -2.45 -4.54
C PHE A 180 -9.35 -3.03 -4.46
N SER A 181 -8.58 -2.91 -5.55
CA SER A 181 -7.17 -3.33 -5.59
C SER A 181 -6.23 -2.17 -5.26
N HIS A 182 -5.43 -2.32 -4.19
CA HIS A 182 -4.46 -1.30 -3.76
C HIS A 182 -3.08 -1.49 -4.40
N THR A 183 -2.84 -2.63 -5.03
CA THR A 183 -1.61 -2.92 -5.76
C THR A 183 -1.74 -2.53 -7.24
N PRO A 184 -0.63 -2.51 -7.99
CA PRO A 184 -0.72 -2.55 -9.44
C PRO A 184 -1.48 -3.80 -9.91
N TRP A 185 -1.85 -3.81 -11.19
CA TRP A 185 -2.22 -5.04 -11.88
C TRP A 185 -1.13 -5.41 -12.90
N ALA A 186 -0.87 -6.71 -13.04
CA ALA A 186 0.12 -7.21 -14.00
C ALA A 186 -0.47 -7.18 -15.41
N PRO A 187 0.33 -6.92 -16.46
CA PRO A 187 -0.16 -7.07 -17.82
C PRO A 187 -0.36 -8.58 -18.15
N PRO A 188 -1.21 -8.93 -19.14
CA PRO A 188 -1.60 -10.31 -19.41
C PRO A 188 -0.42 -11.27 -19.63
N GLU A 189 0.63 -10.82 -20.33
CA GLU A 189 1.83 -11.61 -20.60
C GLU A 189 2.57 -12.06 -19.33
N TYR A 190 2.53 -11.26 -18.26
CA TYR A 190 3.17 -11.62 -16.99
C TYR A 190 2.17 -12.29 -16.04
N TYR A 191 0.88 -11.93 -16.11
CA TYR A 191 -0.18 -12.54 -15.32
C TYR A 191 -0.32 -14.04 -15.61
N ARG A 192 -0.09 -14.46 -16.87
CA ARG A 192 -0.06 -15.86 -17.32
C ARG A 192 1.09 -16.69 -16.77
N LEU A 193 1.96 -16.13 -15.92
CA LEU A 193 2.84 -16.96 -15.09
C LEU A 193 2.02 -17.84 -14.13
N LEU A 194 0.89 -17.37 -13.62
CA LEU A 194 0.02 -18.17 -12.76
C LEU A 194 -0.51 -19.42 -13.50
N PRO A 195 -0.66 -20.57 -12.83
CA PRO A 195 -1.38 -21.71 -13.40
C PRO A 195 -2.78 -21.29 -13.88
N ASP A 196 -3.22 -21.81 -15.03
CA ASP A 196 -4.45 -21.37 -15.71
C ASP A 196 -5.68 -21.37 -14.79
N ASP A 197 -5.82 -22.42 -13.97
CA ASP A 197 -6.93 -22.58 -13.03
C ASP A 197 -6.90 -21.50 -11.93
N VAL A 198 -5.71 -21.19 -11.41
CA VAL A 198 -5.48 -20.17 -10.38
C VAL A 198 -5.70 -18.77 -10.93
N ALA A 199 -5.14 -18.47 -12.11
CA ALA A 199 -5.32 -17.21 -12.81
C ALA A 199 -6.81 -16.93 -13.05
N ALA A 200 -7.52 -17.94 -13.55
CA ALA A 200 -8.94 -17.83 -13.82
C ALA A 200 -9.76 -17.66 -12.53
N GLN A 201 -9.40 -18.35 -11.45
CA GLN A 201 -10.08 -18.26 -10.16
C GLN A 201 -9.93 -16.87 -9.52
N VAL A 202 -8.74 -16.26 -9.56
CA VAL A 202 -8.52 -14.89 -9.06
C VAL A 202 -9.37 -13.88 -9.82
N LEU A 203 -9.36 -13.93 -11.16
CA LEU A 203 -10.14 -13.02 -12.00
C LEU A 203 -11.65 -13.21 -11.79
N ARG A 204 -12.13 -14.46 -11.77
CA ARG A 204 -13.55 -14.76 -11.47
C ARG A 204 -13.95 -14.33 -10.07
N GLY A 205 -13.04 -14.46 -9.10
CA GLY A 205 -13.19 -13.96 -7.74
C GLY A 205 -13.57 -12.49 -7.72
N VAL A 206 -12.76 -11.64 -8.38
CA VAL A 206 -13.01 -10.20 -8.47
C VAL A 206 -14.28 -9.89 -9.28
N LEU A 207 -14.49 -10.56 -10.41
CA LEU A 207 -15.71 -10.44 -11.23
C LEU A 207 -16.96 -11.03 -10.55
N GLY A 208 -16.84 -11.60 -9.36
CA GLY A 208 -17.95 -11.97 -8.49
C GLY A 208 -18.74 -10.77 -7.98
N GLY A 209 -18.07 -9.62 -7.85
CA GLY A 209 -18.66 -8.37 -7.41
C GLY A 209 -19.30 -7.55 -8.55
N ASP A 210 -20.08 -6.55 -8.15
CA ASP A 210 -20.74 -5.60 -9.05
C ASP A 210 -19.77 -4.51 -9.52
N ARG A 211 -18.74 -4.19 -8.72
CA ARG A 211 -17.69 -3.24 -9.09
C ARG A 211 -16.29 -3.76 -8.75
N ALA A 212 -15.34 -3.52 -9.67
CA ALA A 212 -13.91 -3.72 -9.45
C ALA A 212 -13.19 -2.38 -9.64
N ALA A 213 -12.53 -1.90 -8.60
CA ALA A 213 -11.95 -0.57 -8.55
C ALA A 213 -10.44 -0.59 -8.32
N PHE A 214 -9.76 0.41 -8.88
CA PHE A 214 -8.30 0.49 -8.94
C PHE A 214 -7.80 1.90 -8.64
N LEU A 215 -6.53 2.02 -8.29
CA LEU A 215 -5.89 3.30 -8.00
C LEU A 215 -5.63 4.15 -9.25
N THR A 216 -5.45 3.52 -10.42
CA THR A 216 -5.20 4.24 -11.68
C THR A 216 -5.86 3.54 -12.86
N ARG A 217 -6.11 4.29 -13.93
CA ARG A 217 -6.71 3.77 -15.18
C ARG A 217 -5.92 2.62 -15.78
N ARG A 218 -4.59 2.72 -15.82
CA ARG A 218 -3.73 1.66 -16.37
C ARG A 218 -3.83 0.33 -15.63
N TRP A 219 -4.12 0.34 -14.32
CA TRP A 219 -4.31 -0.89 -13.54
C TRP A 219 -5.67 -1.52 -13.84
N ALA A 220 -6.72 -0.69 -13.96
CA ALA A 220 -8.03 -1.14 -14.37
C ALA A 220 -8.04 -1.71 -15.80
N ASP A 221 -7.30 -1.09 -16.74
CA ASP A 221 -7.15 -1.60 -18.10
C ASP A 221 -6.37 -2.91 -18.16
N ALA A 222 -5.29 -3.03 -17.38
CA ALA A 222 -4.54 -4.28 -17.26
C ALA A 222 -5.40 -5.42 -16.70
N PHE A 223 -6.23 -5.14 -15.69
CA PHE A 223 -7.22 -6.11 -15.19
C PHE A 223 -8.21 -6.54 -16.28
N ALA A 224 -8.83 -5.59 -16.97
CA ALA A 224 -9.78 -5.88 -18.05
C ALA A 224 -9.13 -6.72 -19.16
N ALA A 225 -7.87 -6.41 -19.52
CA ALA A 225 -7.10 -7.17 -20.49
C ALA A 225 -6.83 -8.60 -20.00
N CYS A 226 -6.47 -8.81 -18.74
CA CYS A 226 -6.33 -10.15 -18.17
C CYS A 226 -7.66 -10.92 -18.18
N CYS A 227 -8.79 -10.27 -17.89
CA CYS A 227 -10.11 -10.90 -17.97
C CYS A 227 -10.43 -11.36 -19.40
N ALA A 228 -10.14 -10.53 -20.41
CA ALA A 228 -10.34 -10.92 -21.80
C ALA A 228 -9.41 -12.06 -22.23
N ASP A 229 -8.12 -11.97 -21.89
CA ASP A 229 -7.09 -12.95 -22.29
C ASP A 229 -7.29 -14.32 -21.62
N VAL A 230 -7.54 -14.35 -20.31
CA VAL A 230 -7.60 -15.59 -19.52
C VAL A 230 -9.02 -16.19 -19.51
N LEU A 231 -10.07 -15.36 -19.46
CA LEU A 231 -11.45 -15.83 -19.31
C LEU A 231 -12.28 -15.72 -20.60
N GLY A 232 -11.75 -15.08 -21.65
CA GLY A 232 -12.55 -14.74 -22.84
C GLY A 232 -13.66 -13.73 -22.53
N ALA A 233 -13.52 -12.94 -21.45
CA ALA A 233 -14.53 -11.97 -21.04
C ALA A 233 -14.65 -10.81 -22.04
N GLU A 234 -15.85 -10.28 -22.19
CA GLU A 234 -16.10 -9.11 -23.03
C GLU A 234 -15.75 -7.83 -22.26
N ILE A 235 -14.99 -6.94 -22.90
CA ILE A 235 -14.68 -5.61 -22.36
C ILE A 235 -15.68 -4.60 -22.92
N VAL A 236 -16.53 -4.05 -22.06
CA VAL A 236 -17.39 -2.92 -22.41
C VAL A 236 -16.58 -1.64 -22.28
N ARG A 237 -16.49 -0.85 -23.36
CA ARG A 237 -15.72 0.40 -23.40
C ARG A 237 -16.61 1.62 -23.26
N ALA A 238 -16.10 2.67 -22.63
CA ALA A 238 -16.68 4.01 -22.67
C ALA A 238 -16.36 4.72 -23.99
N ASP A 239 -16.97 5.90 -24.21
CA ASP A 239 -16.80 6.71 -25.42
C ASP A 239 -15.34 7.13 -25.68
N ASP A 240 -14.54 7.29 -24.62
CA ASP A 240 -13.11 7.60 -24.69
C ASP A 240 -12.23 6.36 -24.97
N GLY A 241 -12.85 5.20 -25.18
CA GLY A 241 -12.18 3.93 -25.45
C GLY A 241 -11.66 3.20 -24.21
N THR A 242 -11.78 3.76 -23.01
CA THR A 242 -11.33 3.10 -21.77
C THR A 242 -12.25 1.95 -21.37
N ALA A 243 -11.73 0.94 -20.66
CA ALA A 243 -12.56 -0.17 -20.19
C ALA A 243 -13.49 0.32 -19.06
N ALA A 244 -14.80 0.31 -19.31
CA ALA A 244 -15.84 0.76 -18.39
C ALA A 244 -16.44 -0.38 -17.57
N ALA A 245 -16.53 -1.58 -18.15
CA ALA A 245 -17.00 -2.78 -17.48
C ALA A 245 -16.42 -4.05 -18.11
N VAL A 246 -16.51 -5.16 -17.39
CA VAL A 246 -16.21 -6.51 -17.89
C VAL A 246 -17.48 -7.35 -17.79
N ARG A 247 -17.83 -8.04 -18.88
CA ARG A 247 -18.98 -8.94 -18.94
C ARG A 247 -18.52 -10.39 -19.08
N LEU A 248 -18.99 -11.25 -18.19
CA LEU A 248 -18.68 -12.68 -18.16
C LEU A 248 -19.92 -13.45 -17.67
N ASP A 249 -20.29 -14.52 -18.38
CA ASP A 249 -21.39 -15.42 -18.01
C ASP A 249 -22.71 -14.68 -17.67
N GLY A 250 -23.03 -13.65 -18.46
CA GLY A 250 -24.25 -12.85 -18.29
C GLY A 250 -24.19 -11.81 -17.16
N ARG A 251 -23.11 -11.75 -16.38
CA ARG A 251 -22.90 -10.74 -15.32
C ARG A 251 -21.98 -9.62 -15.81
N THR A 252 -22.24 -8.42 -15.32
CA THR A 252 -21.44 -7.22 -15.65
C THR A 252 -20.82 -6.66 -14.38
N THR A 253 -19.51 -6.54 -14.34
CA THR A 253 -18.76 -5.88 -13.27
C THR A 253 -18.27 -4.53 -13.78
N LEU A 254 -18.69 -3.44 -13.15
CA LEU A 254 -18.27 -2.09 -13.53
C LEU A 254 -16.85 -1.82 -13.05
N LEU A 255 -16.04 -1.14 -13.87
CA LEU A 255 -14.69 -0.74 -13.50
C LEU A 255 -14.67 0.68 -12.94
N GLY A 256 -13.98 0.86 -11.81
CA GLY A 256 -13.80 2.16 -11.14
C GLY A 256 -12.33 2.55 -11.01
N VAL A 257 -12.06 3.85 -10.99
CA VAL A 257 -10.72 4.40 -10.71
C VAL A 257 -10.83 5.45 -9.62
N HIS A 258 -10.16 5.23 -8.49
CA HIS A 258 -10.13 6.17 -7.36
C HIS A 258 -8.68 6.34 -6.87
N GLY A 259 -8.03 7.43 -7.28
CA GLY A 259 -6.64 7.75 -6.93
C GLY A 259 -6.49 8.22 -5.49
N LEU A 260 -6.20 7.30 -4.56
CA LEU A 260 -6.07 7.61 -3.13
C LEU A 260 -5.05 8.73 -2.88
N GLY A 261 -5.52 9.85 -2.33
CA GLY A 261 -4.71 11.00 -1.93
C GLY A 261 -4.23 10.95 -0.49
N ALA A 262 -3.37 11.91 -0.14
CA ALA A 262 -2.87 12.13 1.22
C ALA A 262 -3.89 12.92 2.08
N ASP A 263 -3.90 12.66 3.39
CA ASP A 263 -4.67 13.44 4.36
C ASP A 263 -3.89 14.68 4.79
N ALA A 264 -4.12 15.80 4.09
CA ALA A 264 -3.37 17.02 4.29
C ALA A 264 -3.51 17.61 5.70
N ALA A 265 -4.73 17.56 6.26
CA ALA A 265 -5.02 18.15 7.55
C ALA A 265 -4.32 17.36 8.66
N PHE A 266 -4.45 16.02 8.63
CA PHE A 266 -3.74 15.15 9.55
C PHE A 266 -2.23 15.31 9.46
N LEU A 267 -1.66 15.28 8.24
CA LEU A 267 -0.21 15.34 8.05
C LEU A 267 0.37 16.66 8.56
N ARG A 268 -0.26 17.80 8.25
CA ARG A 268 0.21 19.10 8.72
C ARG A 268 0.15 19.22 10.23
N GLU A 269 -0.93 18.75 10.87
CA GLU A 269 -1.02 18.73 12.34
C GLU A 269 0.04 17.82 12.95
N ARG A 270 0.10 16.57 12.48
CA ARG A 270 0.96 15.53 13.05
C ARG A 270 2.46 15.85 12.89
N ALA A 271 2.85 16.48 11.78
CA ALA A 271 4.24 16.84 11.48
C ALA A 271 4.80 18.01 12.31
N HIS A 272 3.95 18.69 13.09
CA HIS A 272 4.34 19.79 13.98
C HIS A 272 4.14 19.44 15.48
N ARG A 273 3.95 18.16 15.80
CA ARG A 273 3.90 17.71 17.20
C ARG A 273 5.30 17.70 17.83
N PRO A 274 5.40 17.83 19.18
CA PRO A 274 6.69 17.93 19.88
C PRO A 274 7.66 16.77 19.61
N ASP A 275 7.16 15.55 19.43
CA ASP A 275 7.98 14.39 19.12
C ASP A 275 8.63 14.49 17.73
N VAL A 276 7.96 15.12 16.75
CA VAL A 276 8.54 15.38 15.42
C VAL A 276 9.61 16.46 15.48
N GLU A 277 9.39 17.53 16.26
CA GLU A 277 10.38 18.58 16.46
C GLU A 277 11.66 18.03 17.11
N GLU A 278 11.53 17.14 18.10
CA GLU A 278 12.67 16.45 18.72
C GLU A 278 13.43 15.61 17.69
N ARG A 279 12.72 14.81 16.88
CA ARG A 279 13.34 13.99 15.82
C ARG A 279 13.97 14.82 14.72
N MET A 280 13.39 15.98 14.41
CA MET A 280 13.94 16.94 13.46
C MET A 280 15.24 17.57 13.95
N ALA A 281 15.31 17.97 15.22
CA ALA A 281 16.55 18.47 15.81
C ALA A 281 17.68 17.44 15.72
N ALA A 282 17.39 16.18 16.08
CA ALA A 282 18.36 15.09 15.97
C ALA A 282 18.79 14.81 14.51
N LEU A 283 17.86 14.87 13.54
CA LEU A 283 18.20 14.72 12.12
C LEU A 283 19.03 15.89 11.60
N ARG A 284 18.74 17.14 12.01
CA ARG A 284 19.52 18.32 11.63
C ARG A 284 20.96 18.25 12.14
N GLU A 285 21.15 17.78 13.37
CA GLU A 285 22.48 17.53 13.93
C GLU A 285 23.24 16.48 13.11
N GLN A 286 22.59 15.36 12.77
CA GLN A 286 23.18 14.30 11.96
C GLN A 286 23.51 14.75 10.52
N VAL A 287 22.65 15.56 9.91
CA VAL A 287 22.87 16.10 8.56
C VAL A 287 24.00 17.12 8.56
N GLY A 288 24.05 18.00 9.57
CA GLY A 288 24.99 19.10 9.66
C GLY A 288 24.53 20.37 8.92
N PRO A 289 25.10 21.53 9.26
CA PRO A 289 24.60 22.82 8.79
C PRO A 289 24.81 23.04 7.29
N GLY A 290 23.84 23.69 6.64
CA GLY A 290 23.95 24.17 5.26
C GLY A 290 23.94 23.09 4.17
N ARG A 291 23.72 21.82 4.52
CA ARG A 291 23.66 20.70 3.58
C ARG A 291 22.24 20.49 3.07
N ARG A 292 22.15 20.13 1.79
CA ARG A 292 20.91 19.70 1.14
C ARG A 292 20.53 18.28 1.57
N THR A 293 19.25 17.95 1.51
CA THR A 293 18.77 16.60 1.82
C THR A 293 18.08 15.93 0.62
N ILE A 294 18.40 14.67 0.40
CA ILE A 294 17.62 13.77 -0.46
C ILE A 294 16.94 12.78 0.47
N VAL A 295 15.61 12.77 0.48
CA VAL A 295 14.82 11.97 1.42
C VAL A 295 14.12 10.85 0.69
N ARG A 296 14.20 9.65 1.27
CA ARG A 296 13.34 8.51 0.92
C ARG A 296 12.82 7.85 2.18
N VAL A 297 11.55 7.45 2.17
CA VAL A 297 10.95 6.66 3.24
C VAL A 297 10.25 5.47 2.62
N ASP A 298 10.75 4.28 2.92
CA ASP A 298 10.23 3.04 2.38
C ASP A 298 10.25 1.93 3.43
N ARG A 299 9.36 0.96 3.24
CA ARG A 299 9.58 -0.38 3.78
C ARG A 299 10.65 -1.07 2.92
N THR A 300 11.42 -2.01 3.47
CA THR A 300 12.37 -2.85 2.70
C THR A 300 11.62 -3.87 1.85
N GLU A 301 10.86 -3.36 0.91
CA GLU A 301 10.06 -4.08 -0.05
C GLU A 301 10.76 -4.06 -1.41
N LEU A 302 10.80 -5.19 -2.09
CA LEU A 302 11.53 -5.37 -3.35
C LEU A 302 11.08 -4.36 -4.41
N SER A 303 9.77 -4.05 -4.43
CA SER A 303 9.19 -3.11 -5.37
C SER A 303 9.64 -1.65 -5.17
N LYS A 304 10.18 -1.29 -3.99
CA LYS A 304 10.60 0.08 -3.64
C LYS A 304 11.97 0.49 -4.20
N ASN A 305 12.73 -0.48 -4.72
CA ASN A 305 13.93 -0.20 -5.51
C ASN A 305 14.99 0.65 -4.76
N ILE A 306 15.14 0.39 -3.46
CA ILE A 306 16.06 1.07 -2.54
C ILE A 306 17.50 0.99 -3.03
N VAL A 307 17.95 -0.22 -3.35
CA VAL A 307 19.33 -0.47 -3.80
C VAL A 307 19.72 0.36 -5.03
N ARG A 308 18.87 0.40 -6.08
CA ARG A 308 19.14 1.24 -7.26
C ARG A 308 19.08 2.73 -6.94
N GLY A 309 18.23 3.15 -6.01
CA GLY A 309 18.21 4.54 -5.54
C GLY A 309 19.51 4.93 -4.82
N LEU A 310 20.06 4.04 -4.00
CA LEU A 310 21.37 4.24 -3.38
C LEU A 310 22.49 4.27 -4.43
N HIS A 311 22.45 3.38 -5.44
CA HIS A 311 23.40 3.44 -6.55
C HIS A 311 23.30 4.73 -7.35
N ALA A 312 22.09 5.28 -7.55
CA ALA A 312 21.91 6.57 -8.21
C ALA A 312 22.49 7.71 -7.38
N PHE A 313 22.35 7.66 -6.05
CA PHE A 313 23.00 8.62 -5.16
C PHE A 313 24.53 8.49 -5.19
N ARG A 314 25.07 7.26 -5.17
CA ARG A 314 26.50 7.01 -5.36
C ARG A 314 27.00 7.63 -6.67
N ARG A 315 26.28 7.37 -7.76
CA ARG A 315 26.63 7.88 -9.10
C ARG A 315 26.58 9.41 -9.17
N LEU A 316 25.61 10.04 -8.51
CA LEU A 316 25.58 11.50 -8.33
C LEU A 316 26.88 12.02 -7.68
N LEU A 317 27.37 11.36 -6.62
CA LEU A 317 28.61 11.78 -5.95
C LEU A 317 29.87 11.54 -6.79
N GLU A 318 29.88 10.50 -7.63
CA GLU A 318 30.97 10.22 -8.57
C GLU A 318 31.04 11.30 -9.68
N ASP A 319 29.91 11.61 -10.31
CA ASP A 319 29.85 12.54 -11.45
C ASP A 319 29.92 14.01 -11.04
N HIS A 320 29.52 14.33 -9.80
CA HIS A 320 29.37 15.70 -9.33
C HIS A 320 30.02 15.93 -7.96
N PRO A 321 31.37 16.00 -7.89
CA PRO A 321 32.12 16.25 -6.66
C PRO A 321 31.71 17.54 -5.93
N GLN A 322 31.06 18.50 -6.61
CA GLN A 322 30.53 19.70 -5.96
C GLN A 322 29.46 19.44 -4.89
N TRP A 323 28.94 18.21 -4.81
CA TRP A 323 27.99 17.79 -3.76
C TRP A 323 28.67 17.14 -2.55
N HIS A 324 29.96 16.82 -2.63
CA HIS A 324 30.69 16.29 -1.47
C HIS A 324 30.58 17.26 -0.30
N GLU A 325 30.28 16.71 0.88
CA GLU A 325 30.04 17.46 2.13
C GLU A 325 28.90 18.50 2.09
N ARG A 326 28.12 18.54 1.00
CA ARG A 326 27.03 19.49 0.75
C ARG A 326 25.65 18.85 0.59
N VAL A 327 25.57 17.53 0.50
CA VAL A 327 24.31 16.79 0.45
C VAL A 327 24.34 15.57 1.37
N VAL A 328 23.22 15.23 1.98
CA VAL A 328 23.02 13.98 2.74
C VAL A 328 21.78 13.27 2.20
N HIS A 329 21.90 11.98 1.93
CA HIS A 329 20.76 11.12 1.63
C HIS A 329 20.20 10.51 2.92
N ILE A 330 19.03 10.98 3.34
CA ILE A 330 18.30 10.42 4.48
C ILE A 330 17.41 9.28 3.96
N ALA A 331 17.74 8.05 4.32
CA ALA A 331 17.07 6.86 3.84
C ALA A 331 16.45 6.09 5.00
N PHE A 332 15.12 6.02 5.02
CA PHE A 332 14.40 5.12 5.92
C PHE A 332 14.06 3.83 5.17
N ALA A 333 14.52 2.71 5.72
CA ALA A 333 14.37 1.38 5.17
C ALA A 333 13.81 0.46 6.26
N TYR A 334 12.49 0.53 6.48
CA TYR A 334 11.84 -0.18 7.58
C TYR A 334 11.62 -1.66 7.22
N PRO A 335 12.16 -2.61 8.01
CA PRO A 335 12.00 -4.03 7.77
C PRO A 335 10.55 -4.45 7.55
N SER A 336 10.29 -5.20 6.49
CA SER A 336 8.98 -5.78 6.20
C SER A 336 9.09 -7.25 5.87
N ARG A 337 8.03 -8.01 6.17
CA ARG A 337 7.88 -9.44 5.82
C ARG A 337 9.12 -10.28 6.13
N GLN A 338 9.68 -10.09 7.33
CA GLN A 338 10.96 -10.70 7.73
C GLN A 338 10.90 -12.24 7.83
N ASP A 339 9.71 -12.84 7.75
CA ASP A 339 9.54 -14.29 7.61
C ASP A 339 10.08 -14.81 6.27
N LEU A 340 10.12 -13.96 5.24
CA LEU A 340 10.56 -14.30 3.88
C LEU A 340 12.05 -13.98 3.68
N ALA A 341 12.83 -14.97 3.22
CA ALA A 341 14.29 -14.85 3.04
C ALA A 341 14.68 -13.70 2.11
N VAL A 342 14.03 -13.61 0.94
CA VAL A 342 14.30 -12.57 -0.07
C VAL A 342 14.17 -11.14 0.47
N TYR A 343 13.31 -10.90 1.47
CA TYR A 343 13.14 -9.61 2.12
C TYR A 343 14.26 -9.31 3.13
N ARG A 344 14.73 -10.33 3.86
CA ARG A 344 15.89 -10.21 4.74
C ARG A 344 17.15 -9.94 3.92
N ASP A 345 17.35 -10.68 2.84
CA ASP A 345 18.50 -10.53 1.94
C ASP A 345 18.52 -9.13 1.30
N TYR A 346 17.36 -8.64 0.87
CA TYR A 346 17.23 -7.28 0.34
C TYR A 346 17.55 -6.20 1.39
N THR A 347 17.10 -6.39 2.64
CA THR A 347 17.41 -5.48 3.75
C THR A 347 18.91 -5.43 4.00
N ALA A 348 19.58 -6.58 4.04
CA ALA A 348 21.03 -6.66 4.19
C ALA A 348 21.78 -5.99 3.02
N GLU A 349 21.28 -6.14 1.79
CA GLU A 349 21.87 -5.48 0.62
C GLU A 349 21.74 -3.95 0.70
N VAL A 350 20.60 -3.43 1.19
CA VAL A 350 20.41 -1.99 1.43
C VAL A 350 21.45 -1.46 2.43
N GLU A 351 21.62 -2.15 3.56
CA GLU A 351 22.61 -1.77 4.57
C GLU A 351 24.03 -1.78 4.01
N ARG A 352 24.39 -2.85 3.29
CA ARG A 352 25.71 -3.01 2.66
C ARG A 352 26.01 -1.92 1.64
N VAL A 353 25.05 -1.55 0.79
CA VAL A 353 25.22 -0.50 -0.21
C VAL A 353 25.37 0.86 0.46
N ALA A 354 24.55 1.16 1.47
CA ALA A 354 24.63 2.41 2.22
C ALA A 354 25.99 2.57 2.92
N GLU A 355 26.48 1.51 3.57
CA GLU A 355 27.76 1.57 4.28
C GLU A 355 28.93 1.75 3.32
N ARG A 356 28.96 1.03 2.19
CA ARG A 356 29.98 1.21 1.15
C ARG A 356 30.04 2.65 0.61
N ILE A 357 28.90 3.32 0.44
CA ILE A 357 28.89 4.74 0.03
C ILE A 357 29.52 5.62 1.12
N ASN A 358 29.23 5.34 2.39
CA ASN A 358 29.81 6.08 3.50
C ASN A 358 31.32 5.83 3.66
N GLU A 359 31.79 4.61 3.42
CA GLU A 359 33.23 4.29 3.41
C GLU A 359 33.97 4.98 2.27
N GLU A 360 33.34 5.07 1.09
CA GLU A 360 33.95 5.61 -0.11
C GLU A 360 34.02 7.14 -0.11
N PHE A 361 32.96 7.82 0.33
CA PHE A 361 32.85 9.29 0.25
C PHE A 361 32.88 9.99 1.60
N GLY A 362 32.67 9.27 2.71
CA GLY A 362 32.54 9.87 4.03
C GLY A 362 33.81 10.55 4.53
N THR A 363 33.63 11.62 5.30
CA THR A 363 34.70 12.32 6.02
C THR A 363 34.37 12.32 7.52
N PRO A 364 35.31 12.66 8.42
CA PRO A 364 35.00 12.75 9.85
C PRO A 364 33.81 13.67 10.20
N GLY A 365 33.50 14.66 9.36
CA GLY A 365 32.41 15.61 9.56
C GLY A 365 31.18 15.40 8.65
N TRP A 366 31.19 14.38 7.77
CA TRP A 366 30.13 14.16 6.79
C TRP A 366 29.90 12.66 6.54
N ARG A 367 28.66 12.22 6.80
CA ARG A 367 28.18 10.89 6.43
C ARG A 367 27.19 11.03 5.26
N PRO A 368 27.57 10.64 4.03
CA PRO A 368 26.73 10.83 2.83
C PRO A 368 25.34 10.20 2.94
N VAL A 369 25.22 9.02 3.57
CA VAL A 369 23.97 8.28 3.74
C VAL A 369 23.60 8.14 5.22
N ALA A 370 22.51 8.78 5.61
CA ALA A 370 21.86 8.61 6.91
C ALA A 370 20.79 7.50 6.81
N LEU A 371 21.22 6.24 6.96
CA LEU A 371 20.32 5.07 6.94
C LEU A 371 19.65 4.84 8.30
N HIS A 372 18.33 4.68 8.30
CA HIS A 372 17.53 4.35 9.48
C HIS A 372 16.64 3.12 9.20
N VAL A 373 16.79 2.07 10.02
CA VAL A 373 16.08 0.78 9.86
C VAL A 373 15.04 0.50 10.96
N LYS A 374 14.88 1.41 11.92
CA LYS A 374 13.86 1.29 12.98
C LYS A 374 12.65 2.16 12.63
N ASP A 375 11.46 1.54 12.58
CA ASP A 375 10.21 2.25 12.30
C ASP A 375 9.97 3.35 13.35
N ASP A 376 9.86 4.59 12.87
CA ASP A 376 9.67 5.80 13.66
C ASP A 376 8.94 6.82 12.78
N PHE A 377 7.61 6.80 12.86
CA PHE A 377 6.77 7.68 12.05
C PHE A 377 7.03 9.17 12.31
N ALA A 378 7.35 9.55 13.55
CA ALA A 378 7.69 10.92 13.89
C ALA A 378 8.97 11.37 13.16
N ARG A 379 9.97 10.49 13.11
CA ARG A 379 11.23 10.72 12.40
C ARG A 379 11.05 10.75 10.87
N SER A 380 10.15 9.93 10.32
CA SER A 380 9.76 10.02 8.90
C SER A 380 9.20 11.41 8.55
N LEU A 381 8.26 11.92 9.35
CA LEU A 381 7.69 13.25 9.15
C LEU A 381 8.72 14.37 9.30
N ALA A 382 9.63 14.25 10.27
CA ALA A 382 10.75 15.17 10.41
C ALA A 382 11.60 15.22 9.14
N ALA A 383 11.91 14.06 8.55
CA ALA A 383 12.63 14.01 7.28
C ALA A 383 11.82 14.57 6.11
N TYR A 384 10.52 14.32 6.02
CA TYR A 384 9.66 14.91 4.98
C TYR A 384 9.71 16.43 5.00
N ARG A 385 9.62 17.04 6.20
CA ARG A 385 9.71 18.48 6.38
C ARG A 385 11.06 19.04 5.93
N MET A 386 12.14 18.29 6.16
CA MET A 386 13.52 18.67 5.79
C MET A 386 13.86 18.45 4.31
N ALA A 387 13.02 17.78 3.52
CA ALA A 387 13.36 17.31 2.18
C ALA A 387 13.56 18.46 1.17
N ASP A 388 14.78 18.62 0.64
CA ASP A 388 14.99 19.40 -0.59
C ASP A 388 14.58 18.58 -1.83
N VAL A 389 14.89 17.28 -1.82
CA VAL A 389 14.54 16.33 -2.86
C VAL A 389 13.86 15.11 -2.25
N ALA A 390 12.71 14.72 -2.77
CA ALA A 390 12.05 13.46 -2.45
C ALA A 390 12.36 12.43 -3.55
N LEU A 391 13.03 11.33 -3.21
CA LEU A 391 13.31 10.23 -4.15
C LEU A 391 12.29 9.11 -3.96
N VAL A 392 11.40 8.94 -4.94
CA VAL A 392 10.39 7.90 -4.95
C VAL A 392 10.51 7.11 -6.25
N ASN A 393 11.36 6.07 -6.24
CA ASN A 393 11.77 5.36 -7.46
C ASN A 393 11.33 3.88 -7.55
N PRO A 394 10.13 3.47 -7.12
CA PRO A 394 9.73 2.06 -7.14
C PRO A 394 9.74 1.48 -8.56
N ILE A 395 10.06 0.19 -8.69
CA ILE A 395 9.95 -0.53 -9.98
C ILE A 395 8.49 -0.78 -10.38
N ARG A 396 7.58 -0.84 -9.40
CA ARG A 396 6.12 -0.82 -9.59
C ARG A 396 5.43 -0.52 -8.28
N ASP A 397 4.43 0.35 -8.29
CA ASP A 397 3.68 0.70 -7.08
C ASP A 397 2.25 1.10 -7.43
N GLY A 398 1.27 0.61 -6.65
CA GLY A 398 -0.15 0.85 -6.92
C GLY A 398 -0.48 2.33 -6.93
N MET A 399 0.11 3.09 -6.00
CA MET A 399 0.02 4.55 -5.92
C MET A 399 1.32 5.18 -5.44
N ASN A 400 1.84 4.75 -4.29
CA ASN A 400 2.90 5.40 -3.51
C ASN A 400 2.45 6.71 -2.81
N LEU A 401 2.01 6.60 -1.55
CA LEU A 401 1.58 7.77 -0.77
C LEU A 401 2.74 8.65 -0.30
N VAL A 402 3.97 8.14 -0.21
CA VAL A 402 5.14 8.95 0.16
C VAL A 402 5.36 10.08 -0.84
N ALA A 403 5.21 9.81 -2.15
CA ALA A 403 5.24 10.85 -3.19
C ALA A 403 4.17 11.93 -3.00
N LYS A 404 3.04 11.60 -2.35
CA LYS A 404 1.94 12.52 -2.05
C LYS A 404 2.09 13.22 -0.70
N GLU A 405 2.74 12.58 0.27
CA GLU A 405 2.92 13.07 1.64
C GLU A 405 4.03 14.13 1.73
N VAL A 406 5.19 13.89 1.10
CA VAL A 406 6.35 14.77 1.24
C VAL A 406 6.05 16.21 0.79
N PRO A 407 5.46 16.46 -0.40
CA PRO A 407 5.14 17.83 -0.82
C PRO A 407 4.15 18.56 0.08
N VAL A 408 3.33 17.83 0.85
CA VAL A 408 2.29 18.41 1.72
C VAL A 408 2.89 19.04 2.99
N VAL A 409 4.02 18.50 3.47
CA VAL A 409 4.63 18.90 4.75
C VAL A 409 6.03 19.50 4.60
N SER A 410 6.68 19.42 3.43
CA SER A 410 7.99 20.04 3.20
C SER A 410 7.97 21.54 3.54
N ASP A 411 8.89 21.99 4.40
CA ASP A 411 8.89 23.37 4.94
C ASP A 411 9.21 24.40 3.85
N ASP A 412 10.24 24.13 3.03
CA ASP A 412 10.73 25.03 1.97
C ASP A 412 10.29 24.57 0.56
N GLY A 413 9.42 23.57 0.48
CA GLY A 413 9.05 22.87 -0.74
C GLY A 413 10.16 21.94 -1.26
N CYS A 414 9.74 20.80 -1.83
CA CYS A 414 10.65 19.77 -2.33
C CYS A 414 10.55 19.59 -3.85
N ALA A 415 11.67 19.23 -4.48
CA ALA A 415 11.66 18.63 -5.81
C ALA A 415 11.32 17.14 -5.69
N LEU A 416 10.39 16.63 -6.49
CA LEU A 416 10.00 15.21 -6.47
C LEU A 416 10.64 14.49 -7.67
N VAL A 417 11.51 13.51 -7.39
CA VAL A 417 12.02 12.55 -8.38
C VAL A 417 11.18 11.29 -8.28
N LEU A 418 10.39 11.01 -9.33
CA LEU A 418 9.30 10.03 -9.29
C LEU A 418 9.45 8.96 -10.38
N SER A 419 9.37 7.69 -10.00
CA SER A 419 9.28 6.59 -10.97
C SER A 419 7.98 6.70 -11.78
N ARG A 420 8.09 6.55 -13.10
CA ARG A 420 6.92 6.38 -13.99
C ARG A 420 6.07 5.14 -13.65
N GLU A 421 6.64 4.18 -12.92
CA GLU A 421 5.98 2.93 -12.52
C GLU A 421 5.21 3.04 -11.20
N ALA A 422 5.24 4.21 -10.53
CA ALA A 422 4.36 4.52 -9.41
C ALA A 422 3.00 5.01 -9.91
N GLY A 423 1.89 4.59 -9.29
CA GLY A 423 0.56 5.09 -9.66
C GLY A 423 0.42 6.61 -9.52
N ALA A 424 1.10 7.21 -8.54
CA ALA A 424 1.14 8.66 -8.33
C ALA A 424 1.71 9.41 -9.54
N ALA A 425 2.49 8.77 -10.43
CA ALA A 425 2.97 9.42 -11.65
C ALA A 425 1.84 9.84 -12.59
N ALA A 426 0.68 9.19 -12.53
CA ALA A 426 -0.50 9.57 -13.31
C ALA A 426 -1.07 10.94 -12.89
N GLU A 427 -0.83 11.36 -11.65
CA GLU A 427 -1.38 12.60 -11.09
C GLU A 427 -0.30 13.67 -10.85
N LEU A 428 0.92 13.24 -10.48
CA LEU A 428 2.03 14.10 -10.09
C LEU A 428 3.08 14.28 -11.19
N GLY A 429 3.03 13.48 -12.26
CA GLY A 429 4.10 13.40 -13.26
C GLY A 429 4.38 14.72 -13.99
N ALA A 430 3.40 15.62 -14.10
CA ALA A 430 3.57 16.92 -14.76
C ALA A 430 4.47 17.89 -13.98
N ASP A 431 4.53 17.75 -12.65
CA ASP A 431 5.32 18.61 -11.75
C ASP A 431 6.50 17.88 -11.08
N ALA A 432 6.65 16.58 -11.34
CA ALA A 432 7.77 15.76 -10.90
C ALA A 432 8.86 15.64 -11.98
N ILE A 433 10.09 15.31 -11.56
CA ILE A 433 11.14 14.82 -12.46
C ILE A 433 10.94 13.31 -12.60
N VAL A 434 10.29 12.90 -13.69
CA VAL A 434 9.90 11.49 -13.90
C VAL A 434 11.09 10.68 -14.39
N VAL A 435 11.33 9.52 -13.76
CA VAL A 435 12.46 8.64 -14.08
C VAL A 435 12.01 7.23 -14.46
N ASN A 436 12.84 6.56 -15.27
CA ASN A 436 12.80 5.12 -15.43
C ASN A 436 13.50 4.48 -14.21
N PRO A 437 12.81 3.67 -13.38
CA PRO A 437 13.38 3.16 -12.13
C PRO A 437 14.57 2.21 -12.31
N TYR A 438 14.80 1.68 -13.51
CA TYR A 438 15.93 0.81 -13.82
C TYR A 438 17.18 1.57 -14.28
N ASP A 439 17.03 2.82 -14.71
CA ASP A 439 18.12 3.65 -15.22
C ASP A 439 18.75 4.45 -14.07
N VAL A 440 19.79 3.86 -13.48
CA VAL A 440 20.58 4.45 -12.39
C VAL A 440 21.20 5.79 -12.81
N GLU A 441 21.66 5.87 -14.06
CA GLU A 441 22.31 7.04 -14.63
C GLU A 441 21.34 8.20 -14.79
N ALA A 442 20.16 7.94 -15.36
CA ALA A 442 19.12 8.93 -15.48
C ALA A 442 18.59 9.36 -14.11
N THR A 443 18.49 8.44 -13.15
CA THR A 443 18.09 8.78 -11.78
C THR A 443 19.13 9.68 -11.12
N ALA A 444 20.43 9.43 -11.31
CA ALA A 444 21.51 10.28 -10.79
C ALA A 444 21.45 11.71 -11.40
N ARG A 445 21.25 11.81 -12.72
CA ARG A 445 21.04 13.12 -13.40
C ARG A 445 19.79 13.85 -12.88
N ALA A 446 18.70 13.12 -12.65
CA ALA A 446 17.47 13.70 -12.09
C ALA A 446 17.67 14.20 -10.65
N LEU A 447 18.42 13.47 -9.82
CA LEU A 447 18.81 13.96 -8.49
C LEU A 447 19.68 15.23 -8.60
N HIS A 448 20.62 15.28 -9.55
CA HIS A 448 21.42 16.48 -9.77
C HIS A 448 20.56 17.68 -10.18
N GLU A 449 19.67 17.51 -11.16
CA GLU A 449 18.71 18.53 -11.60
C GLU A 449 17.85 19.01 -10.42
N ALA A 450 17.32 18.08 -9.63
CA ALA A 450 16.50 18.38 -8.46
C ALA A 450 17.23 19.24 -7.42
N LEU A 451 18.52 18.94 -7.17
CA LEU A 451 19.36 19.70 -6.23
C LEU A 451 19.75 21.09 -6.75
N LEU A 452 19.82 21.27 -8.08
CA LEU A 452 20.09 22.56 -8.73
C LEU A 452 18.83 23.42 -8.88
N MET A 453 17.64 22.86 -8.67
CA MET A 453 16.38 23.56 -8.87
C MET A 453 16.31 24.84 -8.02
N ASP A 454 15.96 25.95 -8.66
CA ASP A 454 15.80 27.23 -7.98
C ASP A 454 14.75 27.11 -6.86
N PRO A 455 14.98 27.70 -5.67
CA PRO A 455 14.04 27.59 -4.55
C PRO A 455 12.62 28.07 -4.87
N GLY A 456 12.46 29.14 -5.66
CA GLY A 456 11.14 29.64 -6.07
C GLY A 456 10.43 28.66 -6.99
N GLN A 457 11.14 28.16 -8.01
CA GLN A 457 10.63 27.11 -8.90
C GLN A 457 10.24 25.84 -8.12
N ARG A 458 11.08 25.42 -7.18
CA ARG A 458 10.86 24.24 -6.34
C ARG A 458 9.63 24.40 -5.46
N ALA A 459 9.48 25.54 -4.79
CA ALA A 459 8.31 25.83 -3.96
C ALA A 459 7.01 25.84 -4.79
N ASP A 460 7.03 26.43 -5.99
CA ASP A 460 5.84 26.47 -6.85
C ASP A 460 5.46 25.10 -7.42
N ARG A 461 6.44 24.27 -7.81
CA ARG A 461 6.18 22.86 -8.17
C ARG A 461 5.63 22.09 -6.97
N SER A 462 6.23 22.25 -5.79
CA SER A 462 5.81 21.58 -4.56
C SER A 462 4.37 21.92 -4.18
N LYS A 463 3.92 23.17 -4.35
CA LYS A 463 2.51 23.57 -4.13
C LYS A 463 1.55 22.85 -5.09
N ARG A 464 1.89 22.73 -6.38
CA ARG A 464 1.05 22.01 -7.36
C ARG A 464 1.02 20.51 -7.08
N LEU A 465 2.17 19.92 -6.72
CA LEU A 465 2.26 18.54 -6.25
C LEU A 465 1.37 18.31 -5.03
N ALA A 466 1.43 19.17 -4.02
CA ALA A 466 0.60 19.07 -2.82
C ALA A 466 -0.90 19.17 -3.14
N ALA A 467 -1.30 20.10 -4.02
CA ALA A 467 -2.69 20.24 -4.44
C ALA A 467 -3.23 18.98 -5.14
N ALA A 468 -2.46 18.42 -6.08
CA ALA A 468 -2.82 17.17 -6.76
C ALA A 468 -2.82 15.97 -5.79
N ALA A 469 -1.82 15.88 -4.92
CA ALA A 469 -1.66 14.82 -3.94
C ALA A 469 -2.83 14.70 -2.95
N THR A 470 -3.55 15.80 -2.70
CA THR A 470 -4.62 15.87 -1.71
C THR A 470 -6.00 16.03 -2.33
N ALA A 471 -6.13 15.88 -3.66
CA ALA A 471 -7.38 16.11 -4.39
C ALA A 471 -8.50 15.12 -3.97
N LEU A 472 -8.12 13.89 -3.63
CA LEU A 472 -9.04 12.85 -3.16
C LEU A 472 -8.54 12.24 -1.84
N PRO A 473 -8.74 12.92 -0.69
CA PRO A 473 -8.24 12.45 0.61
C PRO A 473 -8.93 11.13 1.03
N PRO A 474 -8.33 10.35 1.95
CA PRO A 474 -8.79 8.99 2.26
C PRO A 474 -10.28 8.87 2.61
N ALA A 475 -10.82 9.83 3.37
CA ALA A 475 -12.23 9.89 3.72
C ALA A 475 -13.14 9.95 2.49
N ARG A 476 -12.86 10.87 1.57
CA ARG A 476 -13.62 11.03 0.34
C ARG A 476 -13.39 9.87 -0.63
N TRP A 477 -12.15 9.39 -0.73
CA TRP A 477 -11.80 8.20 -1.52
C TRP A 477 -12.64 6.98 -1.12
N PHE A 478 -12.86 6.80 0.19
CA PHE A 478 -13.69 5.70 0.69
C PHE A 478 -15.17 5.93 0.38
N VAL A 479 -15.69 7.13 0.64
CA VAL A 479 -17.10 7.49 0.38
C VAL A 479 -17.45 7.35 -1.10
N GLU A 480 -16.56 7.74 -2.01
CA GLU A 480 -16.80 7.58 -3.46
C GLU A 480 -16.96 6.11 -3.89
N GLN A 481 -16.25 5.17 -3.26
CA GLN A 481 -16.46 3.74 -3.50
C GLN A 481 -17.82 3.26 -2.96
N LEU A 482 -18.19 3.72 -1.76
CA LEU A 482 -19.47 3.39 -1.14
C LEU A 482 -20.65 3.91 -1.96
N ASP A 483 -20.59 5.17 -2.39
CA ASP A 483 -21.64 5.80 -3.18
C ASP A 483 -21.75 5.18 -4.57
N ALA A 484 -20.61 4.79 -5.17
CA ALA A 484 -20.61 4.02 -6.41
C ALA A 484 -21.36 2.70 -6.27
N LEU A 485 -21.22 1.96 -5.16
CA LEU A 485 -21.99 0.74 -4.95
C LEU A 485 -23.47 1.00 -4.65
N ARG A 486 -23.80 2.09 -3.95
CA ARG A 486 -25.19 2.45 -3.63
C ARG A 486 -26.02 2.88 -4.83
N ALA A 487 -25.36 3.35 -5.89
CA ALA A 487 -26.00 3.78 -7.13
C ALA A 487 -26.42 2.63 -8.06
N LEU A 488 -26.09 1.38 -7.70
CA LEU A 488 -26.61 0.15 -8.31
C LEU A 488 -27.97 -0.19 -7.72
#